data_AF-A0A8X6HI14-F1
#
_entry.id   AF-A0A8X6HI14-F1
#
_cell.length_a   1.000
_cell.length_b   1.000
_cell.length_c   1.000
_cell.angle_alpha   90.00
_cell.angle_beta   90.00
_cell.angle_gamma   90.00
#
_symmetry.space_group_name_H-M   'P 1'
#
loop_
_entity.id
_entity.type
_entity.pdbx_description
1 polymer ?
#
loop_
_entity_poly.entity_id
_entity_poly.type
_entity_poly.pdbx_seq_one_letter_code
_entity_poly.pdbx_strand_id
1 'polypeptide(L)' 'MDFEEGKQGGTWQAMNTHGQVATLLNLMRPLSDLDGTKKDRGFLAVNFLESGMEGVNYLQRLRREADMYNSFLLVTIDVK' A
#
# COMPACT_ATOMS: atom_id res chain seq x y z
N MET A 1 -3.26 -4.85 -13.12
CA MET A 1 -3.11 -5.94 -12.11
C MET A 1 -1.74 -6.58 -12.31
N ASP A 2 -1.18 -7.31 -11.33
CA ASP A 2 0.23 -7.79 -11.28
C ASP A 2 0.74 -8.56 -12.52
N PHE A 3 -0.13 -8.84 -13.49
CA PHE A 3 0.19 -9.36 -14.81
C PHE A 3 0.71 -8.30 -15.81
N GLU A 4 0.67 -7.01 -15.46
CA GLU A 4 1.26 -5.92 -16.24
C GLU A 4 2.75 -5.76 -15.91
N GLU A 5 3.58 -5.66 -16.95
CA GLU A 5 5.01 -5.41 -16.82
C GLU A 5 5.27 -4.12 -16.04
N GLY A 6 6.09 -4.18 -14.99
CA GLY A 6 6.33 -3.07 -14.06
C GLY A 6 5.36 -2.97 -12.87
N LYS A 7 4.32 -3.82 -12.80
CA LYS A 7 3.40 -3.93 -11.64
C LYS A 7 3.54 -5.24 -10.87
N GLN A 8 4.53 -6.05 -11.22
CA GLN A 8 4.83 -7.34 -10.59
C GLN A 8 5.48 -7.16 -9.22
N GLY A 9 4.97 -7.84 -8.19
CA GLY A 9 5.53 -7.82 -6.84
C GLY A 9 4.80 -6.90 -5.85
N GLY A 10 3.75 -6.19 -6.29
CA GLY A 10 2.77 -5.60 -5.38
C GLY A 10 1.98 -6.68 -4.64
N THR A 11 1.37 -6.32 -3.51
CA THR A 11 0.43 -7.21 -2.81
C THR A 11 -0.74 -6.42 -2.22
N TRP A 12 -1.92 -7.03 -2.20
CA TRP A 12 -3.10 -6.43 -1.57
C TRP A 12 -3.23 -6.76 -0.09
N GLN A 13 -2.70 -7.90 0.33
CA GLN A 13 -2.77 -8.35 1.73
C GLN A 13 -1.60 -9.27 2.03
N ALA A 14 -0.88 -8.99 3.10
CA ALA A 14 0.21 -9.82 3.57
C ALA A 14 0.46 -9.62 5.08
N MET A 15 1.16 -10.57 5.68
CA MET A 15 1.64 -10.55 7.06
C MET A 15 3.13 -10.92 7.08
N ASN A 16 3.92 -10.27 7.94
CA ASN A 16 5.30 -10.68 8.19
C ASN A 16 5.42 -11.62 9.40
N THR A 17 6.57 -12.24 9.60
CA THR A 17 6.82 -13.18 10.70
C THR A 17 6.81 -12.54 12.09
N HIS A 18 6.77 -11.21 12.17
CA HIS A 18 6.67 -10.45 13.43
C HIS A 18 5.21 -10.13 13.81
N GLY A 19 4.23 -10.65 13.06
CA GLY A 19 2.80 -10.44 13.34
C GLY A 19 2.26 -9.10 12.84
N GLN A 20 3.00 -8.38 12.01
CA GLN A 20 2.49 -7.16 11.35
C GLN A 20 1.72 -7.55 10.10
N VAL A 21 0.55 -6.96 9.90
CA VAL A 21 -0.32 -7.14 8.74
C VAL A 21 -0.49 -5.82 8.02
N ALA A 22 -0.45 -5.83 6.70
CA ALA A 22 -0.90 -4.72 5.87
C ALA A 22 -1.90 -5.19 4.82
N THR A 23 -2.91 -4.35 4.59
CA THR A 23 -3.86 -4.56 3.51
C THR A 23 -4.22 -3.27 2.80
N LEU A 24 -4.17 -3.31 1.47
CA LEU A 24 -4.71 -2.29 0.58
C LEU A 24 -6.18 -2.61 0.31
N LEU A 25 -7.07 -1.70 0.70
CA LEU A 25 -8.49 -1.85 0.43
C LEU A 25 -8.86 -1.28 -0.94
N ASN A 26 -9.89 -1.88 -1.52
CA ASN A 26 -10.48 -1.40 -2.76
C ASN A 26 -11.26 -0.11 -2.52
N LEU A 27 -11.03 0.87 -3.39
CA LEU A 27 -11.81 2.09 -3.48
C LEU A 27 -12.62 2.01 -4.77
N MET A 28 -13.94 1.86 -4.63
CA MET A 28 -14.85 1.73 -5.77
C MET A 28 -15.07 3.10 -6.40
N ARG A 29 -14.41 3.33 -7.54
CA ARG A 29 -14.57 4.56 -8.33
C ARG A 29 -14.26 4.30 -9.81
N PRO A 30 -14.77 5.14 -10.72
CA PRO A 30 -14.52 5.01 -12.14
C PRO A 30 -13.01 4.98 -12.48
N LEU A 31 -12.62 4.13 -13.42
CA LEU A 31 -11.23 4.07 -13.91
C LEU A 31 -10.80 5.38 -14.61
N SER A 32 -11.77 6.14 -15.14
CA SER A 32 -11.55 7.47 -15.72
C SER A 32 -10.97 8.48 -14.74
N ASP A 33 -11.13 8.24 -13.43
CA ASP A 33 -10.69 9.15 -12.38
C ASP A 33 -9.23 8.89 -11.96
N LEU A 34 -8.59 7.86 -12.55
CA LEU A 34 -7.20 7.52 -12.27
C LEU A 34 -6.27 8.44 -13.05
N ASP A 35 -5.36 9.09 -12.34
CA ASP A 35 -4.28 9.87 -12.92
C ASP A 35 -3.09 8.94 -13.23
N GLY A 36 -2.76 8.82 -14.52
CA GLY A 36 -1.69 7.97 -15.03
C GLY A 36 -0.27 8.43 -14.66
N THR A 37 -0.12 9.66 -14.14
CA THR A 37 1.18 10.19 -13.68
C THR A 37 1.50 9.83 -12.23
N LYS A 38 0.51 9.34 -11.48
CA LYS A 38 0.68 8.94 -10.08
C LYS A 38 1.44 7.63 -9.96
N LYS A 39 2.16 7.48 -8.84
CA LYS A 39 2.87 6.25 -8.48
C LYS A 39 1.92 5.09 -8.25
N ASP A 40 2.39 3.88 -8.54
CA ASP A 40 1.67 2.66 -8.17
C ASP A 40 1.69 2.45 -6.66
N ARG A 41 0.53 2.07 -6.12
CA ARG A 41 0.31 1.79 -4.70
C ARG A 41 0.49 0.32 -4.34
N GLY A 42 0.61 -0.58 -5.31
CA GLY A 42 0.69 -2.03 -5.08
C GLY A 42 1.79 -2.47 -4.11
N PHE A 43 2.89 -1.72 -4.02
CA PHE A 43 4.00 -2.02 -3.14
C PHE A 43 3.86 -1.44 -1.72
N LEU A 44 2.85 -0.62 -1.44
CA LEU A 44 2.73 0.04 -0.13
C LEU A 44 2.60 -0.94 1.03
N ALA A 45 1.94 -2.09 0.81
CA ALA A 45 1.82 -3.14 1.81
C ALA A 45 3.15 -3.88 2.04
N VAL A 46 3.85 -4.25 0.97
CA VAL A 46 5.17 -4.91 1.06
C VAL A 46 6.18 -3.99 1.74
N ASN A 47 6.27 -2.73 1.29
CA ASN A 47 7.17 -1.73 1.83
C ASN A 47 6.96 -1.50 3.33
N PHE A 48 5.72 -1.60 3.83
CA PHE A 48 5.45 -1.56 5.27
C PHE A 48 6.06 -2.77 5.98
N LEU A 49 5.73 -3.98 5.50
CA LEU A 49 6.12 -5.24 6.13
C LEU A 49 7.64 -5.46 6.15
N GLU A 50 8.37 -4.89 5.19
CA GLU A 50 9.84 -4.93 5.10
C GLU A 50 10.53 -3.77 5.84
N SER A 51 9.79 -2.70 6.19
CA SER A 51 10.40 -1.50 6.78
C SER A 51 10.90 -1.68 8.22
N GLY A 52 10.36 -2.66 8.95
CA GLY A 52 10.57 -2.80 10.40
C GLY A 52 9.98 -1.65 11.23
N MET A 53 9.19 -0.75 10.62
CA MET A 53 8.54 0.36 11.32
C MET A 53 7.27 -0.10 12.05
N GLU A 54 6.94 0.58 13.13
CA GLU A 54 5.60 0.49 13.71
C GLU A 54 4.56 1.07 12.73
N GLY A 55 3.35 0.50 12.72
CA GLY A 55 2.28 0.89 11.80
C GLY A 55 2.00 2.39 11.80
N VAL A 56 1.91 3.01 12.98
CA VAL A 56 1.65 4.45 13.11
C VAL A 56 2.74 5.31 12.47
N ASN A 57 4.01 4.93 12.65
CA ASN A 57 5.16 5.69 12.13
C ASN A 57 5.24 5.57 10.60
N TYR A 58 4.97 4.37 10.07
CA TYR A 58 4.89 4.16 8.62
C TYR A 58 3.77 4.99 7.99
N LEU A 59 2.56 4.96 8.56
CA LEU A 59 1.41 5.72 8.05
C LEU A 59 1.63 7.23 8.12
N GLN A 60 2.26 7.75 9.19
CA GLN A 60 2.60 9.16 9.30
C GLN A 60 3.63 9.61 8.25
N ARG A 61 4.62 8.77 7.95
CA ARG A 61 5.58 9.01 6.86
C ARG A 61 4.86 9.01 5.51
N LEU A 62 4.08 7.96 5.23
CA LEU A 62 3.33 7.78 3.99
C LEU A 62 2.36 8.94 3.74
N ARG A 63 1.75 9.49 4.79
CA ARG A 63 0.87 10.68 4.67
C ARG A 63 1.55 11.87 4.02
N ARG A 64 2.86 12.08 4.24
CA ARG A 64 3.61 13.20 3.65
C ARG A 64 3.80 13.06 2.14
N GLU A 65 3.66 11.84 1.63
CA GLU A 65 3.83 11.49 0.22
C GLU A 65 2.56 10.92 -0.42
N ALA A 66 1.44 10.90 0.30
CA ALA A 66 0.20 10.28 -0.15
C ALA A 66 -0.33 10.88 -1.46
N ASP A 67 -0.10 12.18 -1.68
CA ASP A 67 -0.50 12.90 -2.90
C ASP A 67 0.26 12.44 -4.15
N MET A 68 1.36 11.69 -4.00
CA MET A 68 2.07 11.08 -5.14
C MET A 68 1.35 9.85 -5.71
N TYR A 69 0.34 9.32 -5.02
CA TYR A 69 -0.41 8.14 -5.42
C TYR A 69 -1.83 8.53 -5.87
N ASN A 70 -2.44 7.68 -6.70
CA ASN A 70 -3.90 7.68 -6.76
C ASN A 70 -4.42 7.33 -5.37
N SER A 71 -5.54 7.96 -4.97
CA SER A 71 -6.15 7.77 -3.64
C SER A 71 -6.14 6.29 -3.21
N PHE A 72 -5.98 6.00 -1.93
CA PHE A 72 -5.93 4.61 -1.46
C PHE A 72 -6.36 4.53 0.00
N LEU A 73 -6.70 3.32 0.41
CA LEU A 73 -6.84 2.98 1.82
C LEU A 73 -5.84 1.87 2.12
N LEU A 74 -4.93 2.14 3.05
CA LEU A 74 -3.99 1.18 3.59
C LEU A 74 -4.31 1.01 5.08
N VAL A 75 -4.50 -0.24 5.51
CA VAL A 75 -4.71 -0.59 6.91
C VAL A 75 -3.53 -1.41 7.38
N THR A 76 -2.96 -1.05 8.53
CA THR A 76 -1.93 -1.81 9.22
C THR A 76 -2.48 -2.33 10.55
N ILE A 77 -2.10 -3.55 10.93
CA ILE A 77 -2.54 -4.21 12.18
C ILE A 77 -1.32 -4.92 12.77
N ASP A 78 -1.12 -4.81 14.07
CA ASP A 78 -0.16 -5.62 14.82
C ASP A 78 -0.94 -6.70 15.60
N VAL A 79 -0.71 -7.97 15.28
CA VAL A 79 -1.45 -9.13 15.81
C VAL A 79 -0.70 -9.77 16.99
N LYS A 80 -0.26 -8.94 17.94
CA LYS A 80 0.42 -9.40 19.16
C LYS A 80 -0.54 -10.11 20.11
#